data_AF-A0A7K9AFE3-F1
#
_entry.id   AF-A0A7K9AFE3-F1
#
_cell.length_a   1.000
_cell.length_b   1.000
_cell.length_c   1.000
_cell.angle_alpha   90.00
_cell.angle_beta   90.00
_cell.angle_gamma   90.00
#
_symmetry.space_group_name_H-M   'P 1'
#
loop_
_entity.id
_entity.type
_entity.pdbx_description
1 polymer ?
#
loop_
_entity_poly.entity_id
_entity_poly.type
_entity_poly.pdbx_seq_one_letter_code
_entity_poly.pdbx_strand_id
1 'polypeptide(L)'
;RDFSNGYLVAEILSCYYPGDIQRRAYGNGSSLAAKLSNWSRLRRFFAKQKLGLAEEVIDGTIHCKPGAAEILVQDIYSRLTNRQLKSIQDRETDFTDYYYQAQLPMAARSTTSQAIKNNIKLTEIMIEPSVNVNRQKVNAIINMHMRMRMQEREEDPREY
;
A
#
# COMPACT_ATOMS: atom_id res chain seq x y z
N ARG A 1 -6.93 8.11 -2.58
CA ARG A 1 -7.33 8.37 -1.16
C ARG A 1 -8.69 7.74 -0.84
N ASP A 2 -9.63 7.75 -1.77
CA ASP A 2 -11.02 7.31 -1.53
C ASP A 2 -11.14 5.79 -1.31
N PHE A 3 -10.34 5.00 -2.02
CA PHE A 3 -10.30 3.54 -1.83
C PHE A 3 -9.81 3.11 -0.44
N SER A 4 -9.04 3.94 0.27
CA SER A 4 -8.51 3.58 1.60
C SER A 4 -9.58 3.32 2.65
N ASN A 5 -10.80 3.82 2.46
CA ASN A 5 -11.91 3.56 3.37
C ASN A 5 -12.55 2.16 3.15
N GLY A 6 -12.43 1.58 1.95
CA GLY A 6 -13.07 0.31 1.60
C GLY A 6 -14.55 0.45 1.18
N TYR A 7 -15.21 1.58 1.40
CA TYR A 7 -16.61 1.79 0.96
C TYR A 7 -16.77 1.65 -0.55
N LEU A 8 -15.90 2.28 -1.35
CA LEU A 8 -15.94 2.16 -2.82
C LEU A 8 -15.69 0.72 -3.28
N VAL A 9 -14.82 -0.01 -2.58
CA VAL A 9 -14.57 -1.44 -2.86
C VAL A 9 -15.84 -2.25 -2.59
N ALA A 10 -16.49 -2.03 -1.44
CA ALA A 10 -17.77 -2.66 -1.12
C ALA A 10 -18.87 -2.30 -2.12
N GLU A 11 -18.90 -1.05 -2.60
CA GLU A 11 -19.85 -0.61 -3.62
C GLU A 11 -19.66 -1.36 -4.94
N ILE A 12 -18.43 -1.49 -5.43
CA ILE A 12 -18.12 -2.27 -6.63
C ILE A 12 -18.59 -3.71 -6.45
N LEU A 13 -18.21 -4.36 -5.35
CA LEU A 13 -18.56 -5.76 -5.09
C LEU A 13 -20.06 -5.97 -4.87
N SER A 14 -20.79 -4.97 -4.38
CA SER A 14 -22.25 -5.05 -4.20
C SER A 14 -23.01 -5.21 -5.52
N CYS A 15 -22.42 -4.77 -6.64
CA CYS A 15 -22.98 -4.96 -7.98
C CYS A 15 -22.88 -6.42 -8.45
N TYR A 16 -21.89 -7.17 -7.97
CA TYR A 16 -21.65 -8.57 -8.36
C TYR A 16 -22.19 -9.57 -7.33
N TYR A 17 -22.21 -9.18 -6.06
CA TYR A 17 -22.63 -10.01 -4.92
C TYR A 17 -23.67 -9.30 -4.05
N PRO A 18 -24.84 -8.91 -4.59
CA PRO A 18 -25.85 -8.15 -3.84
C PRO A 18 -26.41 -8.91 -2.62
N GLY A 19 -26.36 -10.24 -2.63
CA GLY A 19 -26.77 -11.08 -1.50
C GLY A 19 -25.74 -11.17 -0.37
N ASP A 20 -24.45 -11.03 -0.67
CA ASP A 20 -23.37 -11.14 0.31
C ASP A 20 -22.89 -9.78 0.83
N ILE A 21 -23.00 -8.73 0.00
CA ILE A 21 -22.54 -7.39 0.32
C ILE A 21 -23.69 -6.41 0.26
N GLN A 22 -24.03 -5.88 1.44
CA GLN A 22 -24.95 -4.76 1.56
C GLN A 22 -24.16 -3.46 1.73
N ARG A 23 -24.24 -2.55 0.75
CA ARG A 23 -23.55 -1.24 0.78
C ARG A 23 -23.78 -0.46 2.08
N ARG A 24 -25.01 -0.51 2.63
CA ARG A 24 -25.39 0.15 3.89
C ARG A 24 -24.62 -0.34 5.12
N ALA A 25 -24.02 -1.53 5.07
CA ALA A 25 -23.23 -2.08 6.16
C ALA A 25 -21.80 -1.49 6.24
N TYR A 26 -21.42 -0.66 5.26
CA TYR A 26 -20.11 -0.01 5.17
C TYR A 26 -20.25 1.49 5.38
N GLY A 27 -19.42 2.05 6.26
CA GLY A 27 -19.47 3.47 6.60
C GLY A 27 -18.58 4.31 5.68
N ASN A 28 -19.12 5.39 5.10
CA ASN A 28 -18.36 6.35 4.29
C ASN A 28 -17.58 7.40 5.15
N GLY A 29 -17.36 7.11 6.43
CA GLY A 29 -16.66 8.01 7.36
C GLY A 29 -15.14 8.01 7.17
N SER A 30 -14.47 9.10 7.53
CA SER A 30 -13.02 9.24 7.33
C SER A 30 -12.15 8.69 8.47
N SER A 31 -12.75 8.27 9.61
CA SER A 31 -12.01 7.82 10.79
C SER A 31 -11.29 6.48 10.56
N LEU A 32 -10.11 6.32 11.17
CA LEU A 32 -9.32 5.10 11.06
C LEU A 32 -10.11 3.85 11.50
N ALA A 33 -10.88 3.97 12.59
CA ALA A 33 -11.75 2.90 13.08
C ALA A 33 -12.82 2.49 12.04
N ALA A 34 -13.43 3.45 11.34
CA ALA A 34 -14.39 3.16 10.27
C ALA A 34 -13.73 2.41 9.11
N LYS A 35 -12.53 2.86 8.69
CA LYS A 35 -11.75 2.16 7.65
C LYS A 35 -11.48 0.71 8.07
N LEU A 36 -10.95 0.50 9.27
CA LEU A 36 -10.60 -0.85 9.73
C LEU A 36 -11.81 -1.77 9.86
N SER A 37 -12.94 -1.24 10.34
CA SER A 37 -14.20 -1.97 10.37
C SER A 37 -14.64 -2.40 8.97
N ASN A 38 -14.63 -1.48 8.00
CA ASN A 38 -14.96 -1.79 6.60
C ASN A 38 -14.03 -2.86 6.02
N TRP A 39 -12.71 -2.71 6.18
CA TRP A 39 -11.72 -3.66 5.67
C TRP A 39 -11.76 -5.01 6.36
N SER A 40 -12.09 -5.08 7.64
CA SER A 40 -12.31 -6.35 8.34
C SER A 40 -13.44 -7.17 7.71
N ARG A 41 -14.52 -6.49 7.27
CA ARG A 41 -15.65 -7.13 6.58
C ARG A 41 -15.27 -7.55 5.17
N LEU A 42 -14.58 -6.68 4.43
CA LEU A 42 -14.07 -7.00 3.09
C LEU A 42 -13.13 -8.21 3.09
N ARG A 43 -12.18 -8.27 4.04
CA ARG A 43 -11.27 -9.42 4.18
C ARG A 43 -12.01 -10.74 4.38
N ARG A 44 -13.01 -10.76 5.26
CA ARG A 44 -13.86 -11.95 5.46
C ARG A 44 -14.60 -12.34 4.20
N PHE A 45 -15.11 -11.35 3.46
CA PHE A 45 -15.76 -11.57 2.18
C PHE A 45 -14.79 -12.14 1.13
N PHE A 46 -13.58 -11.58 1.00
CA PHE A 46 -12.56 -12.05 0.07
C PHE A 46 -12.14 -13.49 0.36
N ALA A 47 -11.99 -13.84 1.63
CA ALA A 47 -11.71 -15.21 2.06
C ALA A 47 -12.87 -16.15 1.71
N LYS A 48 -14.12 -15.75 1.99
CA LYS A 48 -15.33 -16.53 1.67
C LYS A 48 -15.45 -16.80 0.16
N GLN A 49 -15.22 -15.79 -0.67
CA GLN A 49 -15.33 -15.87 -2.13
C GLN A 49 -14.04 -16.39 -2.81
N LYS A 50 -12.99 -16.69 -2.04
CA LYS A 50 -11.69 -17.16 -2.53
C LYS A 50 -11.08 -16.28 -3.62
N LEU A 51 -11.21 -14.95 -3.49
CA LEU A 51 -10.71 -14.00 -4.49
C LEU A 51 -9.17 -13.93 -4.56
N GLY A 52 -8.46 -14.40 -3.53
CA GLY A 52 -7.01 -14.53 -3.54
C GLY A 52 -6.28 -13.20 -3.78
N LEU A 53 -6.71 -12.14 -3.11
CA LEU A 53 -6.06 -10.83 -3.14
C LEU A 53 -4.87 -10.83 -2.17
N ALA A 54 -3.75 -10.23 -2.57
CA ALA A 54 -2.56 -10.11 -1.74
C ALA A 54 -2.80 -9.17 -0.55
N GLU A 55 -2.36 -9.58 0.64
CA GLU A 55 -2.61 -8.83 1.88
C GLU A 55 -1.83 -7.52 1.89
N GLU A 56 -0.64 -7.52 1.30
CA GLU A 56 0.24 -6.36 1.16
C GLU A 56 -0.43 -5.26 0.32
N VAL A 57 -1.19 -5.64 -0.71
CA VAL A 57 -1.95 -4.72 -1.57
C VAL A 57 -3.13 -4.12 -0.80
N ILE A 58 -3.83 -4.93 0.00
CA ILE A 58 -4.92 -4.48 0.85
C ILE A 58 -4.38 -3.47 1.89
N ASP A 59 -3.33 -3.83 2.61
CA ASP A 59 -2.70 -2.95 3.60
C ASP A 59 -2.15 -1.69 2.96
N GLY A 60 -1.47 -1.81 1.81
CA GLY A 60 -1.03 -0.67 1.03
C GLY A 60 -2.20 0.28 0.69
N THR A 61 -3.35 -0.27 0.32
CA THR A 61 -4.55 0.52 0.01
C THR A 61 -5.10 1.22 1.25
N ILE A 62 -5.22 0.53 2.39
CA ILE A 62 -5.66 1.09 3.68
C ILE A 62 -4.78 2.29 4.06
N HIS A 63 -3.48 2.15 3.85
CA HIS A 63 -2.47 3.14 4.21
C HIS A 63 -2.23 4.21 3.16
N CYS A 64 -2.91 4.16 2.00
CA CYS A 64 -2.64 5.07 0.87
C CYS A 64 -1.18 5.01 0.41
N LYS A 65 -0.59 3.81 0.33
CA LYS A 65 0.67 3.59 -0.38
C LYS A 65 0.45 3.84 -1.88
N PRO A 66 1.38 4.52 -2.56
CA PRO A 66 1.28 4.74 -4.00
C PRO A 66 1.13 3.41 -4.76
N GLY A 67 0.23 3.35 -5.75
CA GLY A 67 0.03 2.18 -6.59
C GLY A 67 -0.82 1.06 -5.99
N ALA A 68 -0.99 1.00 -4.65
CA ALA A 68 -1.68 -0.11 -4.01
C ALA A 68 -3.17 -0.19 -4.36
N ALA A 69 -3.86 0.96 -4.40
CA ALA A 69 -5.28 1.00 -4.74
C ALA A 69 -5.52 0.62 -6.20
N GLU A 70 -4.61 1.04 -7.08
CA GLU A 70 -4.63 0.73 -8.50
C GLU A 70 -4.47 -0.78 -8.73
N ILE A 71 -3.48 -1.40 -8.08
CA ILE A 71 -3.27 -2.86 -8.10
C ILE A 71 -4.51 -3.58 -7.60
N LEU A 72 -5.04 -3.16 -6.44
CA LEU A 72 -6.22 -3.79 -5.85
C LEU A 72 -7.41 -3.78 -6.81
N VAL A 73 -7.69 -2.64 -7.44
CA VAL A 73 -8.82 -2.50 -8.37
C VAL A 73 -8.62 -3.36 -9.61
N GLN A 74 -7.39 -3.45 -10.13
CA GLN A 74 -7.06 -4.33 -11.25
C GLN A 74 -7.26 -5.80 -10.89
N ASP A 75 -6.81 -6.22 -9.71
CA ASP A 75 -7.00 -7.59 -9.23
C ASP A 75 -8.49 -7.91 -9.06
N ILE A 76 -9.25 -7.04 -8.39
CA ILE A 76 -10.70 -7.20 -8.22
C ILE A 76 -11.37 -7.28 -9.59
N TYR A 77 -11.08 -6.36 -10.52
CA TYR A 77 -11.63 -6.40 -11.86
C TYR A 77 -11.34 -7.73 -12.57
N SER A 78 -10.09 -8.18 -12.52
CA SER A 78 -9.66 -9.41 -13.19
C SER A 78 -10.36 -10.64 -12.63
N ARG A 79 -10.53 -10.70 -11.30
CA ARG A 79 -11.25 -11.78 -10.61
C ARG A 79 -12.75 -11.77 -10.88
N LEU A 80 -13.39 -10.60 -10.92
CA LEU A 80 -14.83 -10.48 -11.14
C LEU A 80 -15.23 -10.75 -12.59
N THR A 81 -14.37 -10.38 -13.55
CA THR A 81 -14.69 -10.45 -14.99
C THR A 81 -14.02 -11.62 -15.70
N ASN A 82 -13.12 -12.36 -15.02
CA ASN A 82 -12.24 -13.37 -15.61
C ASN A 82 -11.43 -12.84 -16.81
N ARG A 83 -11.16 -11.54 -16.86
CA ARG A 83 -10.34 -10.91 -17.89
C ARG A 83 -8.98 -10.58 -17.31
N GLN A 84 -7.93 -10.94 -18.02
CA GLN A 84 -6.58 -10.50 -17.69
C GLN A 84 -6.37 -9.11 -18.29
N LEU A 85 -6.14 -8.12 -17.44
CA LEU A 85 -5.60 -6.85 -17.91
C LEU A 85 -4.16 -7.08 -18.34
N LYS A 86 -3.72 -6.41 -19.41
CA LYS A 86 -2.29 -6.26 -19.67
C LYS A 86 -1.74 -5.54 -18.45
N SER A 87 -1.04 -6.28 -17.59
CA SER A 87 -0.51 -5.73 -16.35
C SER A 87 0.27 -4.47 -16.70
N ILE A 88 -0.05 -3.36 -16.03
CA ILE A 88 0.82 -2.18 -16.07
C ILE A 88 2.14 -2.50 -15.33
N GLN A 89 2.22 -3.66 -14.68
CA GLN A 89 3.26 -4.03 -13.74
C GLN A 89 3.77 -5.46 -14.00
N ASP A 90 4.87 -5.57 -14.74
CA ASP A 90 5.82 -6.68 -14.63
C ASP A 90 6.77 -6.49 -13.41
N ARG A 91 6.41 -5.64 -12.45
CA ARG A 91 7.31 -5.21 -11.37
C ARG A 91 6.73 -5.54 -10.01
N GLU A 92 7.48 -6.31 -9.24
CA GLU A 92 7.26 -6.57 -7.82
C GLU A 92 7.23 -5.23 -7.08
N THR A 93 6.11 -4.89 -6.46
CA THR A 93 5.90 -3.59 -5.80
C THR A 93 6.15 -3.75 -4.31
N ASP A 94 7.22 -3.14 -3.80
CA ASP A 94 7.61 -3.20 -2.39
C ASP A 94 6.91 -2.14 -1.50
N PHE A 95 6.03 -1.33 -2.11
CA PHE A 95 5.36 -0.17 -1.51
C PHE A 95 6.29 0.83 -0.84
N THR A 96 7.55 0.87 -1.29
CA THR A 96 8.52 1.89 -0.90
C THR A 96 8.74 2.88 -2.05
N ASP A 97 9.43 3.99 -1.76
CA ASP A 97 9.91 4.91 -2.78
C ASP A 97 11.28 4.50 -3.37
N TYR A 98 11.81 3.33 -3.02
CA TYR A 98 13.14 2.87 -3.42
C TYR A 98 13.36 2.98 -4.93
N TYR A 99 12.46 2.40 -5.73
CA TYR A 99 12.60 2.42 -7.18
C TYR A 99 12.66 3.85 -7.75
N TYR A 100 11.83 4.75 -7.22
CA TYR A 100 11.84 6.15 -7.62
C TYR A 100 13.15 6.83 -7.22
N GLN A 101 13.62 6.64 -5.99
CA GLN A 101 14.88 7.22 -5.52
C GLN A 101 16.09 6.70 -6.29
N ALA A 102 16.12 5.42 -6.64
CA ALA A 102 17.21 4.79 -7.38
C ALA A 102 17.41 5.41 -8.78
N GLN A 103 16.37 5.99 -9.38
CA GLN A 103 16.43 6.66 -10.69
C GLN A 103 16.86 8.12 -10.61
N LEU A 104 16.83 8.73 -9.43
CA LEU A 104 17.18 10.14 -9.25
C LEU A 104 18.70 10.33 -9.15
N PRO A 105 19.23 11.46 -9.65
CA PRO A 105 20.59 11.88 -9.34
C PRO A 105 20.74 12.16 -7.85
N MET A 106 21.96 12.00 -7.32
CA MET A 106 22.27 12.10 -5.89
C MET A 106 21.72 13.37 -5.23
N ALA A 107 21.94 14.52 -5.87
CA ALA A 107 21.51 15.82 -5.34
C ALA A 107 19.98 15.98 -5.23
N ALA A 108 19.19 15.15 -5.93
CA ALA A 108 17.74 15.19 -5.94
C ALA A 108 17.08 14.12 -5.05
N ARG A 109 17.87 13.17 -4.50
CA ARG A 109 17.33 12.12 -3.63
C ARG A 109 16.85 12.68 -2.30
N SER A 110 15.86 12.02 -1.73
CA SER A 110 15.28 12.40 -0.45
C SER A 110 16.27 12.26 0.71
N THR A 111 16.22 13.17 1.66
CA THR A 111 16.94 13.04 2.94
C THR A 111 16.38 11.88 3.76
N THR A 112 17.12 11.38 4.75
CA THR A 112 16.66 10.27 5.63
C THR A 112 15.29 10.53 6.25
N SER A 113 15.06 11.74 6.78
CA SER A 113 13.76 12.12 7.38
C SER A 113 12.63 12.10 6.34
N GLN A 114 12.92 12.54 5.11
CA GLN A 114 11.94 12.52 4.03
C GLN A 114 11.69 11.08 3.55
N ALA A 115 12.71 10.21 3.49
CA ALA A 115 12.55 8.80 3.18
C ALA A 115 11.63 8.10 4.19
N ILE A 116 11.80 8.36 5.50
CA ILE A 116 10.88 7.83 6.53
C ILE A 116 9.44 8.28 6.26
N LYS A 117 9.23 9.58 5.97
CA LYS A 117 7.91 10.16 5.70
C LYS A 117 7.26 9.61 4.43
N ASN A 118 8.06 9.37 3.39
CA ASN A 118 7.57 8.80 2.13
C ASN A 118 7.09 7.36 2.34
N ASN A 119 7.89 6.58 3.07
CA ASN A 119 7.72 5.14 3.20
C ASN A 119 6.82 4.70 4.36
N ILE A 120 6.66 5.47 5.43
CA ILE A 120 5.85 5.09 6.60
C ILE A 120 4.71 6.08 6.77
N LYS A 121 3.48 5.58 6.73
CA LYS A 121 2.26 6.36 6.91
C LYS A 121 1.88 6.39 8.38
N LEU A 122 1.36 7.53 8.84
CA LEU A 122 0.92 7.70 10.22
C LEU A 122 -0.09 6.62 10.64
N THR A 123 -0.96 6.21 9.73
CA THR A 123 -1.94 5.15 9.99
C THR A 123 -1.30 3.79 10.24
N GLU A 124 -0.12 3.48 9.68
CA GLU A 124 0.61 2.23 9.98
C GLU A 124 1.07 2.23 11.44
N ILE A 125 1.60 3.37 11.90
CA ILE A 125 2.07 3.54 13.29
C ILE A 125 0.89 3.49 14.27
N MET A 126 -0.26 4.06 13.90
CA MET A 126 -1.45 4.05 14.75
C MET A 126 -2.08 2.65 14.89
N ILE A 127 -1.95 1.80 13.86
CA ILE A 127 -2.48 0.43 13.90
C ILE A 127 -1.53 -0.51 14.63
N GLU A 128 -0.21 -0.31 14.50
CA GLU A 128 0.80 -1.13 15.15
C GLU A 128 1.08 -0.64 16.58
N PRO A 129 0.59 -1.34 17.63
CA PRO A 129 0.80 -0.91 19.01
C PRO A 129 2.24 -1.11 19.49
N SER A 130 3.02 -1.98 18.84
CA SER A 130 4.38 -2.29 19.27
C SER A 130 5.36 -1.19 18.83
N VAL A 131 5.84 -0.43 19.81
CA VAL A 131 6.91 0.56 19.61
C VAL A 131 8.17 -0.10 19.01
N ASN A 132 8.45 -1.35 19.38
CA ASN A 132 9.61 -2.08 18.87
C ASN A 132 9.47 -2.39 17.37
N VAL A 133 8.28 -2.80 16.93
CA VAL A 133 8.00 -3.07 15.50
C VAL A 133 8.07 -1.77 14.70
N ASN A 134 7.47 -0.70 15.19
CA ASN A 134 7.56 0.61 14.54
C ASN A 134 9.01 1.11 14.45
N ARG A 135 9.82 0.92 15.50
CA ARG A 135 11.26 1.24 15.48
C ARG A 135 12.02 0.40 14.45
N GLN A 136 11.72 -0.90 14.35
CA GLN A 136 12.32 -1.78 13.33
C GLN A 136 11.99 -1.31 11.91
N LYS A 137 10.73 -0.93 11.63
CA LYS A 137 10.32 -0.37 10.34
C LYS A 137 11.12 0.90 10.01
N VAL A 138 11.24 1.82 10.96
CA VAL A 138 12.03 3.06 10.78
C VAL A 138 13.50 2.74 10.50
N ASN A 139 14.10 1.84 11.27
CA ASN A 139 15.50 1.44 11.07
C ASN A 139 15.73 0.76 9.71
N ALA A 140 14.75 -0.01 9.22
CA ALA A 140 14.84 -0.61 7.88
C ALA A 140 14.94 0.47 6.79
N ILE A 141 14.12 1.53 6.88
CA ILE A 141 14.17 2.65 5.92
C ILE A 141 15.49 3.43 6.05
N ILE A 142 15.98 3.66 7.27
CA ILE A 142 17.28 4.31 7.48
C ILE A 142 18.41 3.49 6.85
N ASN A 143 18.44 2.18 7.09
CA ASN A 143 19.46 1.30 6.54
C ASN A 143 19.41 1.24 5.01
N MET A 144 18.21 1.18 4.44
CA MET A 144 18.01 1.25 2.98
C MET A 144 18.58 2.56 2.42
N HIS A 145 18.25 3.70 3.03
CA HIS A 145 18.77 5.00 2.63
C HIS A 145 20.29 5.09 2.72
N MET A 146 20.88 4.62 3.83
CA MET A 146 22.33 4.62 4.03
C MET A 146 23.06 3.75 2.99
N ARG A 147 22.50 2.59 2.64
CA ARG A 147 23.07 1.72 1.59
C ARG A 147 23.11 2.41 0.23
N MET A 148 22.03 3.11 -0.15
CA MET A 148 22.00 3.89 -1.39
C MET A 148 23.12 4.95 -1.40
N ARG A 149 23.30 5.67 -0.29
CA ARG A 149 24.37 6.69 -0.15
C ARG A 149 25.78 6.10 -0.18
N MET A 150 25.96 4.88 0.33
CA MET A 150 27.24 4.20 0.30
C MET A 150 27.60 3.75 -1.12
N GLN A 151 26.68 3.10 -1.83
CA GLN A 151 26.91 2.66 -3.22
C GLN A 151 27.26 3.83 -4.14
N GLU A 152 26.58 4.97 -3.97
CA GLU A 152 26.89 6.18 -4.74
C GLU A 152 28.32 6.69 -4.55
N ARG A 153 28.85 6.64 -3.32
CA ARG A 153 30.23 7.09 -3.03
C ARG A 153 31.26 6.18 -3.68
N GLU A 154 30.93 4.91 -3.85
CA GLU A 154 31.76 3.94 -4.56
C GLU A 154 31.73 4.18 -6.08
N GLU A 155 30.56 4.54 -6.61
CA GLU A 155 30.34 4.78 -8.04
C GLU A 155 30.90 6.14 -8.53
N ASP A 156 30.81 7.20 -7.72
CA ASP A 156 31.38 8.52 -8.05
C ASP A 156 32.12 9.16 -6.85
N PRO A 157 33.41 8.81 -6.65
CA PRO A 157 34.22 9.37 -5.57
C PRO A 157 34.59 10.85 -5.78
N ARG A 158 34.34 11.44 -6.96
CA ARG A 158 34.86 12.76 -7.34
C ARG A 158 33.94 13.93 -6.96
N GLU A 159 32.69 13.65 -6.63
CA GLU A 159 31.69 14.63 -6.19
C GLU A 159 31.66 14.84 -4.66
N TYR A 160 32.61 14.25 -3.91
CA TYR A 160 32.66 14.25 -2.45
C TYR A 160 33.92 14.87 -1.86
#